data_AF-A0AAV7HH47-F1
#
_entry.id   AF-A0AAV7HH47-F1
#
_cell.length_a   1.000
_cell.length_b   1.000
_cell.length_c   1.000
_cell.angle_alpha   90.00
_cell.angle_beta   90.00
_cell.angle_gamma   90.00
#
_symmetry.space_group_name_H-M   'P 1'
#
loop_
_entity.id
_entity.type
_entity.pdbx_description
1 polymer ?
#
loop_
_entity_poly.entity_id
_entity_poly.type
_entity_poly.pdbx_seq_one_letter_code
_entity_poly.pdbx_strand_id
1 'polypeptide(L)'
;MEHFSVVPYFATLLNCMLWVLYGMPFVKPNSTLLITINGAVTVTELIYIIIYLLYLDGSRWIKALLLLFTDIAFITVVAAIVLSIFKLHERRTLLIGILCIIFSIITYASPLYYGTL
;
A
#
# COMPACT_ATOMS: atom_id res chain seq x y z
N MET A 1 12.14 -25.39 0.01
CA MET A 1 12.09 -24.18 0.85
C MET A 1 11.42 -23.12 0.00
N GLU A 2 10.15 -22.83 0.24
CA GLU A 2 9.45 -21.77 -0.48
C GLU A 2 10.27 -20.47 -0.35
N HIS A 3 10.61 -19.88 -1.49
CA HIS A 3 11.16 -18.55 -1.54
C HIS A 3 10.12 -17.60 -0.94
N PHE A 4 10.24 -17.29 0.35
CA PHE A 4 9.53 -16.17 0.97
C PHE A 4 9.95 -14.89 0.24
N SER A 5 9.22 -14.57 -0.82
CA SER A 5 9.39 -13.33 -1.56
C SER A 5 8.72 -12.25 -0.74
N VAL A 6 9.45 -11.18 -0.44
CA VAL A 6 8.89 -10.07 0.34
C VAL A 6 8.04 -9.14 -0.48
N VAL A 7 8.23 -9.17 -1.80
CA VAL A 7 7.49 -8.38 -2.78
C VAL A 7 5.96 -8.36 -2.55
N PRO A 8 5.26 -9.50 -2.33
CA PRO A 8 3.82 -9.50 -2.05
C PRO A 8 3.43 -8.75 -0.76
N TYR A 9 4.24 -8.79 0.30
CA TYR A 9 3.95 -8.07 1.54
C TYR A 9 4.01 -6.55 1.33
N PHE A 10 5.04 -6.08 0.62
CA PHE A 10 5.18 -4.67 0.26
C PHE A 10 4.08 -4.19 -0.71
N ALA A 11 3.70 -5.02 -1.69
CA ALA A 11 2.60 -4.70 -2.59
C ALA A 11 1.25 -4.58 -1.85
N THR A 12 1.01 -5.48 -0.89
CA THR A 12 -0.20 -5.45 -0.04
C THR A 12 -0.18 -4.24 0.87
N LEU A 13 0.97 -3.91 1.46
CA LEU A 13 1.18 -2.71 2.28
C LEU A 13 0.85 -1.43 1.49
N LEU A 14 1.40 -1.27 0.30
CA LEU A 14 1.14 -0.12 -0.57
C LEU A 14 -0.35 -0.02 -0.94
N ASN A 15 -0.98 -1.14 -1.29
CA ASN A 15 -2.41 -1.19 -1.59
C ASN A 15 -3.26 -0.76 -0.37
N CYS A 16 -2.95 -1.26 0.82
CA CYS A 16 -3.67 -0.89 2.04
C CYS A 16 -3.45 0.58 2.42
N MET A 17 -2.23 1.11 2.27
CA MET A 17 -1.95 2.53 2.51
C MET A 17 -2.74 3.44 1.56
N LEU A 18 -2.92 3.05 0.28
CA LEU A 18 -3.78 3.77 -0.66
C LEU A 18 -5.25 3.78 -0.21
N TRP A 19 -5.77 2.66 0.28
CA TRP A 19 -7.13 2.58 0.81
C TRP A 19 -7.34 3.38 2.10
N VAL A 20 -6.34 3.42 2.99
CA VAL A 20 -6.36 4.27 4.20
C VAL A 20 -6.34 5.75 3.80
N LEU A 21 -5.53 6.14 2.80
CA LEU A 21 -5.49 7.50 2.25
C LEU A 21 -6.84 7.89 1.63
N TYR A 22 -7.50 6.98 0.91
CA TYR A 22 -8.85 7.18 0.37
C TYR A 22 -9.90 7.37 1.47
N GLY A 23 -9.81 6.58 2.55
CA GLY A 23 -10.78 6.60 3.65
C GLY A 23 -10.64 7.82 4.58
N MET A 24 -9.50 8.53 4.54
CA MET A 24 -9.26 9.68 5.42
C MET A 24 -10.34 10.77 5.28
N PRO A 25 -10.69 11.45 6.40
CA PRO A 25 -11.78 12.42 6.43
C PRO A 25 -11.54 13.62 5.50
N PHE A 26 -10.27 13.92 5.17
CA PHE A 26 -9.88 14.94 4.21
C PHE A 26 -10.19 14.58 2.74
N VAL A 27 -10.44 13.30 2.43
CA VAL A 27 -10.74 12.81 1.08
C VAL A 27 -12.20 12.39 0.98
N LYS A 28 -12.70 11.59 1.93
CA LYS A 28 -14.09 11.13 1.94
C LYS A 28 -14.66 11.20 3.35
N PRO A 29 -15.57 12.16 3.64
CA PRO A 29 -16.30 12.15 4.90
C PRO A 29 -17.12 10.85 5.02
N ASN A 30 -17.17 10.25 6.21
CA ASN A 30 -17.93 9.02 6.56
C ASN A 30 -17.42 7.67 6.00
N SER A 31 -16.13 7.51 5.68
CA SER A 31 -15.56 6.22 5.20
C SER A 31 -14.64 5.50 6.19
N THR A 32 -15.00 5.54 7.49
CA THR A 32 -14.25 4.91 8.59
C THR A 32 -14.05 3.40 8.43
N LEU A 33 -14.97 2.70 7.75
CA LEU A 33 -14.88 1.26 7.55
C LEU A 33 -13.63 0.85 6.74
N LEU A 34 -13.29 1.64 5.73
CA LEU A 34 -12.13 1.41 4.87
C LEU A 34 -10.82 1.62 5.64
N ILE A 35 -10.77 2.64 6.51
CA ILE A 35 -9.63 2.89 7.40
C ILE A 35 -9.45 1.72 8.37
N THR A 36 -10.51 1.26 9.01
CA THR A 36 -10.41 0.21 10.04
C THR A 36 -9.92 -1.11 9.44
N ILE A 37 -10.50 -1.54 8.33
CA ILE A 37 -10.13 -2.81 7.68
C ILE A 37 -8.71 -2.73 7.11
N ASN A 38 -8.42 -1.72 6.29
CA ASN A 38 -7.10 -1.62 5.66
C ASN A 38 -6.01 -1.24 6.67
N GLY A 39 -6.36 -0.53 7.74
CA GLY A 39 -5.45 -0.25 8.85
C GLY A 39 -5.03 -1.52 9.59
N ALA A 40 -5.97 -2.44 9.89
CA ALA A 40 -5.64 -3.72 10.50
C ALA A 40 -4.72 -4.58 9.61
N VAL A 41 -4.97 -4.59 8.30
CA VAL A 41 -4.10 -5.27 7.33
C VAL A 41 -2.73 -4.60 7.28
N THR A 42 -2.67 -3.26 7.24
CA THR A 42 -1.42 -2.49 7.25
C THR A 42 -0.56 -2.84 8.47
N VAL A 43 -1.16 -2.93 9.67
CA VAL A 43 -0.45 -3.30 10.90
C VAL A 43 0.09 -4.73 10.81
N THR A 44 -0.71 -5.65 10.29
CA THR A 44 -0.31 -7.06 10.12
C THR A 44 0.85 -7.20 9.15
N GLU A 45 0.79 -6.54 7.99
CA GLU A 45 1.87 -6.50 6.99
C GLU A 45 3.15 -5.87 7.56
N LEU A 46 3.02 -4.78 8.33
CA LEU A 46 4.15 -4.17 9.04
C LEU A 46 4.83 -5.15 10.00
N ILE A 47 4.06 -5.93 10.75
CA ILE A 47 4.62 -6.95 11.65
C ILE A 47 5.42 -7.98 10.87
N TYR A 48 4.91 -8.47 9.73
CA TYR A 48 5.65 -9.40 8.87
C TYR A 48 6.94 -8.80 8.32
N ILE A 49 6.90 -7.54 7.86
CA ILE A 49 8.09 -6.83 7.37
C ILE A 49 9.11 -6.65 8.50
N ILE A 50 8.67 -6.30 9.71
CA ILE A 50 9.56 -6.16 10.88
C ILE A 50 10.21 -7.49 11.23
N ILE A 51 9.44 -8.58 11.28
CA ILE A 51 9.98 -9.93 11.54
C ILE A 51 11.00 -10.31 10.45
N TYR A 52 10.69 -10.02 9.17
CA TYR A 52 11.60 -10.25 8.06
C TYR A 52 12.89 -9.43 8.19
N LEU A 53 12.79 -8.16 8.58
CA LEU A 53 13.94 -7.29 8.82
C LEU A 53 14.82 -7.80 9.97
N LEU A 54 14.23 -8.34 11.03
CA LEU A 54 14.97 -8.93 12.16
C LEU A 54 15.69 -10.23 11.79
N TYR A 55 15.18 -10.98 10.82
CA TYR A 55 15.76 -12.24 10.35
C TYR A 55 16.79 -12.06 9.22
N LEU A 56 16.91 -10.85 8.67
CA LEU A 56 17.83 -10.56 7.58
C LEU A 56 19.17 -10.04 8.10
N ASP A 57 20.22 -10.84 7.93
CA ASP A 57 21.59 -10.36 8.10
C ASP A 57 22.16 -9.74 6.80
N GLY A 58 22.73 -8.54 6.91
CA GLY A 58 23.56 -7.90 5.88
C GLY A 58 22.80 -7.09 4.81
N SER A 59 23.28 -7.12 3.55
CA SER A 59 22.84 -6.25 2.44
C SER A 59 21.33 -6.32 2.10
N ARG A 60 20.65 -7.39 2.51
CA ARG A 60 19.19 -7.56 2.27
C ARG A 60 18.32 -6.65 3.14
N TRP A 61 18.79 -6.26 4.32
CA TRP A 61 18.14 -5.26 5.19
C TRP A 61 18.01 -3.91 4.49
N ILE A 62 19.08 -3.47 3.81
CA ILE A 62 19.11 -2.20 3.08
C ILE A 62 18.07 -2.20 1.94
N LYS A 63 17.94 -3.31 1.22
CA LYS A 63 16.94 -3.46 0.15
C LYS A 63 15.51 -3.35 0.67
N ALA A 64 15.21 -4.00 1.80
CA ALA A 64 13.89 -3.95 2.42
C ALA A 64 13.56 -2.54 2.96
N LEU A 65 14.52 -1.84 3.55
CA LEU A 65 14.36 -0.44 3.93
C LEU A 65 14.14 0.49 2.74
N LEU A 66 14.91 0.32 1.66
CA LEU A 66 14.73 1.11 0.43
C LEU A 66 13.34 0.89 -0.17
N LEU A 67 12.83 -0.35 -0.12
CA LEU A 67 11.48 -0.66 -0.59
C LEU A 67 10.41 0.00 0.29
N LEU A 68 10.55 -0.05 1.62
CA LEU A 68 9.65 0.66 2.56
C LEU A 68 9.66 2.16 2.31
N PHE A 69 10.84 2.74 2.12
CA PHE A 69 11.00 4.16 1.85
C PHE A 69 10.36 4.55 0.52
N THR A 70 10.49 3.70 -0.50
CA THR A 70 9.85 3.89 -1.81
C THR A 70 8.34 3.88 -1.68
N ASP A 71 7.77 2.95 -0.92
CA ASP A 71 6.32 2.87 -0.69
C ASP A 71 5.81 4.13 0.03
N ILE A 72 6.47 4.55 1.11
CA ILE A 72 6.09 5.75 1.87
C ILE A 72 6.22 7.00 0.99
N ALA A 73 7.31 7.12 0.22
CA ALA A 73 7.53 8.24 -0.68
C ALA A 73 6.45 8.29 -1.77
N PHE A 74 6.09 7.16 -2.37
CA PHE A 74 5.02 7.05 -3.36
C PHE A 74 3.68 7.51 -2.77
N ILE A 75 3.29 6.99 -1.61
CA ILE A 75 2.06 7.39 -0.92
C ILE A 75 2.06 8.88 -0.59
N THR A 76 3.19 9.42 -0.13
CA THR A 76 3.35 10.84 0.21
C THR A 76 3.19 11.72 -1.03
N VAL A 77 3.80 11.35 -2.15
CA VAL A 77 3.65 12.06 -3.43
C VAL A 77 2.21 12.02 -3.91
N VAL A 78 1.56 10.86 -3.87
CA VAL A 78 0.15 10.72 -4.23
C VAL A 78 -0.74 11.59 -3.33
N ALA A 79 -0.52 11.56 -2.02
CA ALA A 79 -1.24 12.40 -1.06
C ALA A 79 -1.01 13.90 -1.32
N ALA A 80 0.23 14.32 -1.57
CA ALA A 80 0.56 15.71 -1.87
C ALA A 80 -0.09 16.20 -3.16
N ILE A 81 -0.09 15.38 -4.22
CA ILE A 81 -0.77 15.67 -5.49
C ILE A 81 -2.27 15.83 -5.27
N VAL A 82 -2.90 14.91 -4.53
CA VAL A 82 -4.32 14.95 -4.19
C VAL A 82 -4.67 16.25 -3.45
N LEU A 83 -3.89 16.58 -2.41
CA LEU A 83 -4.11 17.75 -1.57
C LEU A 83 -3.78 19.07 -2.31
N SER A 84 -2.90 19.05 -3.30
CA SER A 84 -2.49 20.25 -4.05
C SER A 84 -3.40 20.56 -5.24
N ILE A 85 -3.91 19.56 -5.96
CA ILE A 85 -4.56 19.79 -7.28
C ILE A 85 -6.03 20.23 -7.18
N PHE A 86 -6.79 19.81 -6.17
CA PHE A 86 -8.26 19.95 -6.22
C PHE A 86 -8.92 20.68 -5.03
N LYS A 87 -9.14 22.00 -5.12
CA LYS A 87 -9.99 22.70 -4.12
C LYS A 87 -11.42 22.13 -3.96
N LEU A 88 -11.87 21.25 -4.86
CA LEU A 88 -13.21 20.64 -4.88
C LEU A 88 -13.19 19.18 -4.37
N HIS A 89 -13.91 18.92 -3.28
CA HIS A 89 -13.87 17.67 -2.50
C HIS A 89 -14.30 16.41 -3.29
N GLU A 90 -15.30 16.52 -4.16
CA GLU A 90 -15.95 15.39 -4.85
C GLU A 90 -15.07 14.69 -5.91
N ARG A 91 -14.30 15.47 -6.70
CA ARG A 91 -13.48 14.94 -7.81
C ARG A 91 -12.21 14.23 -7.30
N ARG A 92 -11.71 14.62 -6.11
CA ARG A 92 -10.53 14.02 -5.45
C ARG A 92 -10.74 12.54 -5.18
N THR A 93 -11.89 12.23 -4.59
CA THR A 93 -12.21 10.90 -4.08
C THR A 93 -12.33 9.89 -5.22
N LEU A 94 -13.02 10.23 -6.30
CA LEU A 94 -13.22 9.33 -7.45
C LEU A 94 -11.90 8.90 -8.11
N LEU A 95 -10.96 9.82 -8.33
CA LEU A 95 -9.67 9.51 -8.95
C LEU A 95 -8.81 8.60 -8.06
N ILE A 96 -8.79 8.86 -6.75
CA ILE A 96 -8.04 8.02 -5.79
C ILE A 96 -8.65 6.62 -5.73
N GLY A 97 -9.98 6.53 -5.74
CA GLY A 97 -10.68 5.24 -5.77
C GLY A 97 -10.33 4.43 -7.01
N ILE A 98 -10.27 5.06 -8.19
CA ILE A 98 -9.88 4.40 -9.44
C ILE A 98 -8.43 3.91 -9.38
N LEU A 99 -7.50 4.74 -8.89
CA LEU A 99 -6.10 4.34 -8.72
C LEU A 99 -5.95 3.18 -7.73
N CYS A 100 -6.68 3.21 -6.61
CA CYS A 100 -6.72 2.10 -5.65
C CYS A 100 -7.20 0.81 -6.31
N ILE A 101 -8.29 0.87 -7.08
CA ILE A 101 -8.86 -0.31 -7.76
C ILE A 101 -7.88 -0.89 -8.78
N ILE A 102 -7.24 -0.05 -9.60
CA ILE A 102 -6.26 -0.51 -10.59
C ILE A 102 -5.07 -1.17 -9.89
N PHE A 103 -4.52 -0.55 -8.84
CA PHE A 103 -3.41 -1.13 -8.08
C PHE A 103 -3.80 -2.42 -7.37
N SER A 104 -5.01 -2.49 -6.81
CA SER A 104 -5.57 -3.71 -6.24
C SER A 104 -5.63 -4.82 -7.29
N ILE A 105 -6.15 -4.56 -8.50
CA ILE A 105 -6.22 -5.55 -9.59
C ILE A 105 -4.84 -6.08 -9.98
N ILE A 106 -3.84 -5.20 -10.07
CA ILE A 106 -2.45 -5.59 -10.37
C ILE A 106 -1.88 -6.47 -9.24
N THR A 107 -2.16 -6.12 -7.99
CA THR A 107 -1.73 -6.88 -6.81
C THR A 107 -2.40 -8.26 -6.75
N TYR A 108 -3.67 -8.37 -7.14
CA TYR A 108 -4.38 -9.65 -7.27
C TYR A 108 -3.94 -10.46 -8.51
N ALA A 109 -3.38 -9.82 -9.53
CA ALA A 109 -2.84 -10.51 -10.70
C ALA A 109 -1.44 -11.13 -10.44
N SER A 110 -0.69 -10.60 -9.46
CA SER A 110 0.61 -11.15 -9.03
C SER A 110 0.59 -12.66 -8.75
N PRO A 111 -0.36 -13.22 -7.98
CA PRO A 111 -0.43 -14.67 -7.78
C PRO A 111 -0.86 -15.45 -9.02
N LEU A 112 -1.60 -14.84 -9.96
CA LEU A 112 -2.04 -15.52 -11.18
C LEU A 112 -0.88 -15.79 -12.16
N TYR A 113 0.11 -14.89 -12.20
CA TYR A 113 1.27 -15.03 -13.10
C TYR A 113 2.20 -16.18 -12.70
N TYR A 114 2.27 -16.53 -11.41
CA TYR A 114 3.07 -17.67 -10.93
C TYR A 114 2.34 -19.02 -11.03
N GLY A 115 1.03 -19.04 -11.28
CA GLY A 115 0.24 -20.27 -11.44
C GLY A 115 0.21 -20.85 -12.87
N THR A 116 0.85 -20.17 -13.83
CA THR A 116 0.85 -20.53 -15.27
C THR A 116 2.22 -20.94 -15.83
N LEU A 117 3.22 -21.19 -14.98
CA LEU A 117 4.55 -21.70 -15.37
C LEU A 117 4.90 -23.00 -14.64
#